data_AF-A0A538CM95-F1
#
_entry.id   AF-A0A538CM95-F1
#
_cell.length_a   1.000
_cell.length_b   1.000
_cell.length_c   1.000
_cell.angle_alpha   90.00
_cell.angle_beta   90.00
_cell.angle_gamma   90.00
#
_symmetry.space_group_name_H-M   'P 1'
#
loop_
_entity.id
_entity.type
_entity.pdbx_description
1 polymer ?
#
loop_
_entity_poly.entity_id
_entity_poly.type
_entity_poly.pdbx_seq_one_letter_code
_entity_poly.pdbx_strand_id
1 'polypeptide(L)' 'MDEARAVMARLDRIEALEREGAPPGVLLEELRGLVQDAEDWARVEGGERAKEAIERCGAALAAPVR' A
#
# COMPACT_ATOMS: atom_id res chain seq x y z
N MET A 1 15.71 -5.09 -7.69
CA MET A 1 15.70 -6.42 -7.01
C MET A 1 15.57 -6.31 -5.49
N ASP A 2 15.42 -5.11 -4.92
CA ASP A 2 15.22 -4.87 -3.47
C ASP A 2 13.78 -4.44 -3.16
N GLU A 3 13.16 -3.79 -4.14
CA GLU A 3 11.80 -3.30 -4.24
C GLU A 3 10.76 -4.40 -3.94
N ALA A 4 10.88 -5.54 -4.62
CA ALA A 4 9.98 -6.67 -4.40
C ALA A 4 10.12 -7.26 -2.99
N ARG A 5 11.33 -7.26 -2.41
CA ARG A 5 11.53 -7.74 -1.03
C ARG A 5 10.94 -6.77 -0.01
N ALA A 6 11.10 -5.47 -0.23
CA ALA A 6 10.50 -4.44 0.62
C ALA A 6 8.97 -4.55 0.64
N VAL A 7 8.34 -4.75 -0.52
CA VAL A 7 6.89 -4.98 -0.60
C VAL A 7 6.48 -6.25 0.11
N MET A 8 7.17 -7.38 -0.10
CA MET A 8 6.86 -8.62 0.60
C MET A 8 6.98 -8.46 2.13
N ALA A 9 8.04 -7.84 2.62
CA ALA A 9 8.23 -7.60 4.05
C ALA A 9 7.13 -6.69 4.64
N ARG A 10 6.61 -5.74 3.86
CA ARG A 10 5.50 -4.89 4.28
C ARG A 10 4.17 -5.66 4.30
N LEU A 11 3.93 -6.53 3.31
CA LEU A 11 2.76 -7.43 3.31
C LEU A 11 2.78 -8.38 4.50
N ASP A 12 3.91 -9.02 4.79
CA ASP A 12 4.08 -9.89 5.96
C ASP A 12 3.76 -9.15 7.27
N ARG A 13 4.15 -7.87 7.36
CA ARG A 13 3.85 -7.00 8.50
C ARG A 13 2.35 -6.71 8.62
N ILE A 14 1.67 -6.42 7.51
CA ILE A 14 0.22 -6.21 7.49
C ILE A 14 -0.51 -7.47 7.98
N GLU A 15 -0.12 -8.65 7.48
CA GLU A 15 -0.71 -9.92 7.92
C GLU A 15 -0.48 -10.19 9.41
N ALA A 16 0.68 -9.80 9.95
CA ALA A 16 0.95 -9.89 11.39
C ALA A 16 0.05 -8.94 12.19
N LEU A 17 -0.06 -7.67 11.78
CA LEU A 17 -0.91 -6.67 12.42
C LEU A 17 -2.39 -7.06 12.40
N GLU A 18 -2.87 -7.62 11.28
CA GLU A 18 -4.23 -8.15 11.17
C GLU A 18 -4.49 -9.27 12.18
N ARG A 19 -3.56 -10.24 12.27
CA ARG A 19 -3.67 -11.37 13.21
C ARG A 19 -3.62 -10.92 14.67
N GLU A 20 -2.87 -9.87 14.96
CA GLU A 20 -2.74 -9.28 16.30
C GLU A 20 -3.93 -8.38 16.66
N GLY A 21 -4.85 -8.12 15.72
CA GLY A 21 -5.99 -7.23 15.95
C GLY A 21 -5.56 -5.77 16.14
N ALA A 22 -4.50 -5.35 15.44
CA ALA A 22 -3.98 -3.99 15.54
C ALA A 22 -5.07 -2.96 15.18
N PRO A 23 -5.00 -1.74 15.75
CA PRO A 23 -5.97 -0.70 15.44
C PRO A 23 -6.00 -0.41 13.94
N PRO A 24 -7.18 -0.13 13.34
CA PRO A 24 -7.30 0.14 11.90
C PRO A 24 -6.34 1.20 11.37
N GLY A 25 -6.05 2.24 12.19
CA GLY A 25 -5.08 3.27 11.85
C GLY A 25 -3.69 2.74 11.50
N VAL A 26 -3.23 1.71 12.21
CA VAL A 26 -1.90 1.10 12.01
C VAL A 26 -1.85 0.33 10.69
N LEU A 27 -2.89 -0.43 10.35
CA LEU A 27 -2.95 -1.13 9.07
C LEU A 27 -3.03 -0.14 7.90
N LEU A 28 -3.81 0.94 8.04
CA LEU A 28 -3.94 1.96 7.01
C LEU A 28 -2.63 2.69 6.73
N GLU A 29 -1.77 2.87 7.73
CA GLU A 29 -0.42 3.43 7.52
C GLU A 29 0.43 2.52 6.64
N GLU A 30 0.40 1.21 6.88
CA GLU A 30 1.13 0.24 6.04
C GLU A 30 0.58 0.18 4.62
N LEU A 31 -0.75 0.17 4.46
CA LEU A 31 -1.40 0.22 3.15
C LEU A 31 -1.08 1.52 2.39
N ARG A 32 -1.04 2.67 3.08
CA ARG A 32 -0.60 3.94 2.48
C ARG A 32 0.84 3.87 2.00
N GLY A 33 1.72 3.23 2.76
CA GLY A 33 3.08 2.95 2.35
C GLY A 33 3.16 2.14 1.05
N LEU A 34 2.38 1.06 0.93
CA LEU A 34 2.33 0.25 -0.30
C LEU A 34 1.85 1.04 -1.51
N VAL A 35 0.85 1.91 -1.34
CA VAL A 35 0.37 2.77 -2.43
C VAL A 35 1.44 3.77 -2.85
N GLN A 36 2.16 4.37 -1.91
CA GLN A 36 3.26 5.29 -2.23
C GLN A 36 4.40 4.59 -3.00
N ASP A 37 4.79 3.39 -2.56
CA ASP A 37 5.82 2.58 -3.22
C ASP A 37 5.38 2.25 -4.67
N ALA A 38 4.10 1.91 -4.86
CA ALA A 38 3.53 1.65 -6.18
C ALA A 38 3.45 2.90 -7.07
N GLU A 39 3.11 4.07 -6.52
CA GLU A 39 3.13 5.36 -7.24
C GLU A 39 4.52 5.67 -7.81
N ASP A 40 5.55 5.47 -6.99
CA ASP A 40 6.92 5.75 -7.39
C ASP A 40 7.37 4.81 -8.52
N TRP A 41 7.01 3.53 -8.47
CA TRP A 41 7.26 2.61 -9.58
C TRP A 41 6.44 2.95 -10.83
N ALA A 42 5.16 3.32 -10.66
CA ALA A 42 4.32 3.68 -11.79
C ALA A 42 4.81 4.95 -12.51
N ARG A 43 5.47 5.86 -11.79
CA ARG A 43 6.11 7.06 -12.37
C ARG A 43 7.31 6.72 -13.24
N VAL A 44 8.08 5.69 -12.90
CA VAL A 44 9.32 5.31 -13.61
C VAL A 44 9.04 4.31 -14.73
N GLU A 45 8.22 3.29 -14.49
CA GLU A 45 8.07 2.11 -15.37
C GLU A 45 6.61 1.76 -15.71
N GLY A 46 5.62 2.44 -15.12
CA GLY A 46 4.21 2.04 -15.17
C GLY A 46 3.40 2.50 -16.39
N GLY A 47 2.49 1.64 -16.84
CA GLY A 47 1.45 1.97 -17.81
C GLY A 47 0.18 2.54 -17.18
N GLU A 48 -0.74 3.04 -18.01
CA GLU A 48 -1.94 3.77 -17.56
C GLU A 48 -2.82 2.99 -16.58
N ARG A 49 -2.97 1.68 -16.77
CA ARG A 49 -3.72 0.81 -15.85
C ARG A 49 -3.12 0.76 -14.44
N ALA A 50 -1.80 0.83 -14.32
CA ALA A 50 -1.14 0.85 -13.02
C ALA A 50 -1.46 2.17 -12.30
N LYS A 51 -1.40 3.29 -13.02
CA LYS A 51 -1.75 4.62 -12.49
C LYS A 51 -3.20 4.68 -12.03
N GLU A 52 -4.15 4.20 -12.85
CA GLU A 52 -5.57 4.15 -12.49
C GLU A 52 -5.85 3.27 -11.26
N ALA A 53 -5.15 2.15 -11.12
CA ALA A 53 -5.31 1.28 -9.94
C ALA A 53 -4.80 1.99 -8.67
N ILE A 54 -3.64 2.61 -8.76
CA ILE A 54 -3.02 3.36 -7.67
C ILE A 54 -3.88 4.54 -7.24
N GLU A 55 -4.39 5.32 -8.18
CA GLU A 55 -5.27 6.47 -7.88
C GLU A 55 -6.53 6.04 -7.12
N ARG A 56 -7.15 4.92 -7.52
CA ARG A 56 -8.29 4.35 -6.79
C ARG A 56 -7.92 3.90 -5.38
N CYS A 57 -6.74 3.29 -5.21
CA CYS A 57 -6.25 2.91 -3.88
C CYS A 57 -5.98 4.14 -3.01
N GLY A 58 -5.33 5.17 -3.55
CA GLY A 58 -5.08 6.43 -2.85
C GLY A 58 -6.37 7.11 -2.41
N ALA A 59 -7.38 7.18 -3.29
CA ALA A 59 -8.69 7.73 -2.96
C ALA A 59 -9.39 6.95 -1.82
N ALA A 60 -9.30 5.61 -1.83
CA ALA A 60 -9.86 4.77 -0.78
C ALA A 60 -9.15 4.98 0.57
N LEU A 61 -7.83 5.14 0.57
CA LEU A 61 -7.04 5.34 1.80
C LEU A 61 -7.11 6.77 2.35
N ALA A 62 -7.48 7.75 1.54
CA ALA A 62 -7.76 9.11 1.97
C ALA A 62 -9.15 9.25 2.62
N ALA A 63 -10.04 8.28 2.42
CA ALA A 63 -11.35 8.28 3.05
C ALA A 63 -11.23 8.01 4.57
N PRO A 64 -11.98 8.74 5.41
CA PRO A 64 -12.03 8.46 6.83
C PRO A 64 -12.65 7.07 7.09
N VAL A 65 -11.98 6.27 7.91
CA VAL A 65 -12.53 4.99 8.38
C VAL A 65 -13.60 5.29 9.43
N ARG A 66 -14.83 4.83 9.15
CA ARG A 66 -16.00 5.00 10.02
C ARG A 66 -16.00 4.00 11.16
#